data_AF-A0A842WUX8-F1
#
_entry.id   AF-A0A842WUX8-F1
#
_cell.length_a   1.000
_cell.length_b   1.000
_cell.length_c   1.000
_cell.angle_alpha   90.00
_cell.angle_beta   90.00
_cell.angle_gamma   90.00
#
_symmetry.space_group_name_H-M   'P 1'
#
loop_
_entity.id
_entity.type
_entity.pdbx_description
1 polymer ?
#
loop_
_entity_poly.entity_id
_entity_poly.type
_entity_poly.pdbx_seq_one_letter_code
_entity_poly.pdbx_strand_id
1 'polypeptide(L)'
;MFDKLPKLPGKLGEIIPKSLGGDAAKCYTLADLIEEIKEIEPTPRALFTIGRELIYHEILFCKRNLGEEHEITRNFTDLLEFMQSGYEQRLVRGELGVGSNTPSSAIDHFLSDKPDVFFEYPLGRSKKQIQRVLESAKKQTAKDNAEYEKMIAGIKKVIEEEPENEDLWNQLRLVLWLTGCYEEATGAFNKAKKLGWDPETSKLVAI
;
A
#
# COMPACT_ATOMS: atom_id res chain seq x y z
N MET A 1 -41.55 3.67 -9.41
CA MET A 1 -41.68 2.84 -10.61
C MET A 1 -40.41 2.00 -10.66
N PHE A 2 -40.49 0.82 -10.05
CA PHE A 2 -39.38 -0.12 -9.88
C PHE A 2 -39.30 -0.97 -11.14
N ASP A 3 -38.34 -0.69 -12.02
CA ASP A 3 -38.00 -1.64 -13.07
C ASP A 3 -36.87 -2.55 -12.62
N LYS A 4 -37.12 -3.83 -12.83
CA LYS A 4 -36.42 -4.99 -12.29
C LYS A 4 -34.95 -4.99 -12.71
N LEU A 5 -34.05 -4.88 -11.73
CA LEU A 5 -32.64 -5.21 -11.94
C LEU A 5 -32.51 -6.73 -12.19
N PRO A 6 -31.74 -7.16 -13.20
CA PRO A 6 -31.58 -8.57 -13.49
C PRO A 6 -30.84 -9.27 -12.35
N LYS A 7 -31.34 -10.42 -11.90
CA LYS A 7 -30.56 -11.34 -11.07
C LYS A 7 -29.43 -11.90 -11.94
N LEU A 8 -28.19 -11.78 -11.49
CA LEU A 8 -27.03 -12.32 -12.22
C LEU A 8 -26.82 -13.80 -11.85
N PRO A 9 -26.57 -14.69 -12.83
CA PRO A 9 -26.21 -16.09 -12.60
C PRO A 9 -24.75 -16.26 -12.16
N GLY A 10 -24.44 -17.46 -11.65
CA GLY A 10 -23.13 -17.82 -11.13
C GLY A 10 -22.16 -18.19 -12.24
N LYS A 11 -21.23 -17.27 -12.56
CA LYS A 11 -19.82 -17.47 -12.98
C LYS A 11 -19.22 -16.10 -13.30
N LEU A 12 -17.92 -15.91 -13.03
CA LEU A 12 -17.19 -14.64 -13.15
C LEU A 12 -17.40 -13.88 -14.49
N GLY A 13 -17.67 -14.58 -15.59
CA GLY A 13 -17.94 -13.97 -16.90
C GLY A 13 -19.21 -13.10 -16.97
N GLU A 14 -20.11 -13.17 -15.99
CA GLU A 14 -21.33 -12.36 -15.92
C GLU A 14 -21.23 -11.15 -14.97
N ILE A 15 -20.11 -11.03 -14.24
CA ILE A 15 -19.80 -9.88 -13.37
C ILE A 15 -19.31 -8.68 -14.20
N ILE A 16 -18.87 -8.90 -15.44
CA ILE A 16 -18.48 -7.85 -16.37
C ILE A 16 -19.68 -6.91 -16.56
N PRO A 17 -19.60 -5.63 -16.14
CA PRO A 17 -20.69 -4.70 -16.33
C PRO A 17 -21.02 -4.63 -17.83
N LYS A 18 -22.27 -4.96 -18.21
CA LYS A 18 -22.81 -4.71 -19.56
C LYS A 18 -22.79 -3.22 -19.96
N SER A 19 -22.27 -2.33 -19.10
CA SER A 19 -21.97 -0.92 -19.40
C SER A 19 -20.60 -0.69 -20.05
N LEU A 20 -19.73 -1.70 -20.16
CA LEU A 20 -18.54 -1.62 -20.99
C LEU A 20 -18.93 -2.00 -22.42
N GLY A 21 -19.32 -0.96 -23.18
CA GLY A 21 -19.59 -1.07 -24.61
C GLY A 21 -18.42 -1.72 -25.35
N GLY A 22 -18.77 -2.47 -26.40
CA GLY A 22 -17.87 -3.33 -27.15
C GLY A 22 -16.60 -2.62 -27.63
N ASP A 23 -15.53 -2.83 -26.91
CA ASP A 23 -14.19 -2.97 -27.45
C ASP A 23 -13.47 -3.96 -26.56
N ALA A 24 -13.03 -5.08 -27.14
CA ALA A 24 -12.22 -6.08 -26.46
C ALA A 24 -10.78 -5.57 -26.23
N ALA A 25 -10.66 -4.37 -25.67
CA ALA A 25 -9.44 -3.92 -25.03
C ALA A 25 -9.30 -4.75 -23.74
N LYS A 26 -8.14 -5.39 -23.54
CA LYS A 26 -7.78 -6.06 -22.28
C LYS A 26 -8.32 -5.25 -21.10
N CYS A 27 -9.26 -5.82 -20.35
CA CYS A 27 -9.77 -5.18 -19.14
C CYS A 27 -8.58 -4.97 -18.21
N TYR A 28 -8.43 -3.76 -17.70
CA TYR A 28 -7.36 -3.43 -16.77
C TYR A 28 -7.67 -4.14 -15.45
N THR A 29 -6.81 -5.08 -15.06
CA THR A 29 -7.03 -5.99 -13.93
C THR A 29 -6.41 -5.47 -12.64
N LEU A 30 -6.72 -6.14 -11.53
CA LEU A 30 -6.01 -5.90 -10.27
C LEU A 30 -4.52 -6.23 -10.41
N ALA A 31 -4.14 -7.28 -11.12
CA ALA A 31 -2.74 -7.60 -11.39
C ALA A 31 -2.00 -6.43 -12.08
N ASP A 32 -2.60 -5.86 -13.13
CA ASP A 32 -2.04 -4.69 -13.82
C ASP A 32 -1.85 -3.50 -12.86
N LEU A 33 -2.84 -3.27 -11.99
CA LEU A 33 -2.75 -2.21 -10.97
C LEU A 33 -1.59 -2.45 -9.99
N ILE A 34 -1.47 -3.67 -9.47
CA ILE A 34 -0.45 -4.00 -8.46
C ILE A 34 0.96 -3.82 -9.01
N GLU A 35 1.21 -4.26 -10.25
CA GLU A 35 2.52 -4.08 -10.88
C GLU A 35 2.87 -2.59 -11.06
N GLU A 36 1.92 -1.77 -11.51
CA GLU A 36 2.15 -0.33 -11.62
C GLU A 36 2.30 0.35 -10.24
N ILE A 37 1.62 -0.12 -9.20
CA ILE A 37 1.84 0.36 -7.83
C ILE A 37 3.27 0.04 -7.39
N LYS A 38 3.77 -1.16 -7.67
CA LYS A 38 5.14 -1.59 -7.30
C LYS A 38 6.20 -0.73 -7.98
N GLU A 39 6.02 -0.37 -9.25
CA GLU A 39 6.92 0.54 -9.97
C GLU A 39 7.00 1.95 -9.35
N ILE A 40 5.99 2.38 -8.60
CA ILE A 40 5.99 3.66 -7.89
C ILE A 40 6.85 3.61 -6.62
N GLU A 41 7.09 2.42 -6.06
CA GLU A 41 7.68 2.21 -4.72
C GLU A 41 7.03 3.15 -3.67
N PRO A 42 5.72 2.97 -3.40
CA PRO A 42 4.91 3.98 -2.74
C PRO A 42 5.26 4.14 -1.26
N THR A 43 5.27 5.40 -0.82
CA THR A 43 5.23 5.73 0.61
C THR A 43 3.88 5.32 1.22
N PRO A 44 3.77 5.18 2.55
CA PRO A 44 2.49 4.92 3.21
C PRO A 44 1.38 5.90 2.79
N ARG A 45 1.71 7.19 2.70
CA ARG A 45 0.79 8.24 2.23
C ARG A 45 0.34 8.05 0.78
N ALA A 46 1.26 7.67 -0.11
CA ALA A 46 0.93 7.38 -1.50
C ALA A 46 0.02 6.14 -1.59
N LEU A 47 0.37 5.07 -0.87
CA LEU A 47 -0.40 3.83 -0.85
C LEU A 47 -1.81 4.05 -0.27
N PHE A 48 -1.94 4.81 0.82
CA PHE A 48 -3.21 5.24 1.39
C PHE A 48 -4.09 5.94 0.34
N THR A 49 -3.50 6.84 -0.44
CA THR A 49 -4.22 7.59 -1.49
C THR A 49 -4.75 6.65 -2.57
N ILE A 50 -3.95 5.69 -3.01
CA ILE A 50 -4.37 4.69 -4.01
C ILE A 50 -5.50 3.83 -3.44
N GLY A 51 -5.37 3.34 -2.21
CA GLY A 51 -6.40 2.56 -1.54
C GLY A 51 -7.73 3.31 -1.46
N ARG A 52 -7.69 4.57 -0.99
CA ARG A 52 -8.88 5.43 -0.88
C ARG A 52 -9.54 5.72 -2.23
N GLU A 53 -8.76 6.06 -3.26
CA GLU A 53 -9.30 6.56 -4.54
C GLU A 53 -9.66 5.44 -5.52
N LEU A 54 -9.08 4.25 -5.39
CA LEU A 54 -9.33 3.11 -6.27
C LEU A 54 -10.00 1.95 -5.53
N ILE A 55 -9.34 1.37 -4.53
CA ILE A 55 -9.79 0.12 -3.89
C ILE A 55 -11.11 0.32 -3.15
N TYR A 56 -11.29 1.44 -2.44
CA TYR A 56 -12.55 1.73 -1.77
C TYR A 56 -13.76 1.74 -2.72
N HIS A 57 -13.57 2.24 -3.94
CA HIS A 57 -14.64 2.23 -4.93
C HIS A 57 -14.99 0.82 -5.41
N GLU A 58 -13.99 -0.04 -5.59
CA GLU A 58 -14.21 -1.45 -5.94
C GLU A 58 -14.92 -2.20 -4.82
N ILE A 59 -14.60 -1.93 -3.54
CA ILE A 59 -15.35 -2.48 -2.40
C ILE A 59 -16.82 -2.09 -2.47
N LEU A 60 -17.13 -0.80 -2.69
CA LEU A 60 -18.53 -0.36 -2.78
C LEU A 60 -19.28 -1.06 -3.92
N PHE A 61 -18.61 -1.26 -5.05
CA PHE A 61 -19.17 -2.01 -6.17
C PHE A 61 -19.39 -3.50 -5.81
N CYS A 62 -18.39 -4.15 -5.23
CA CYS A 62 -18.46 -5.57 -4.84
C CYS A 62 -19.54 -5.80 -3.78
N LYS A 63 -19.62 -4.94 -2.74
CA LYS A 63 -20.67 -5.02 -1.72
C LYS A 63 -22.07 -4.95 -2.31
N ARG A 64 -22.29 -4.07 -3.30
CA ARG A 64 -23.60 -3.90 -3.95
C ARG A 64 -23.99 -5.09 -4.84
N ASN A 65 -23.03 -5.72 -5.51
CA ASN A 65 -23.32 -6.72 -6.55
C ASN A 65 -23.07 -8.17 -6.11
N LEU A 66 -22.06 -8.40 -5.26
CA LEU A 66 -21.62 -9.71 -4.80
C LEU A 66 -22.04 -9.98 -3.34
N GLY A 67 -22.22 -8.90 -2.57
CA GLY A 67 -22.48 -8.96 -1.12
C GLY A 67 -21.21 -8.82 -0.28
N GLU A 68 -21.39 -8.52 1.01
CA GLU A 68 -20.27 -8.28 1.94
C GLU A 68 -19.43 -9.53 2.19
N GLU A 69 -20.09 -10.69 2.30
CA GLU A 69 -19.44 -11.98 2.59
C GLU A 69 -18.85 -12.68 1.37
N HIS A 70 -18.88 -12.04 0.20
CA HIS A 70 -18.27 -12.60 -0.99
C HIS A 70 -16.74 -12.51 -0.89
N GLU A 71 -16.04 -13.57 -1.30
CA GLU A 71 -14.58 -13.68 -1.19
C GLU A 71 -13.83 -12.49 -1.81
N ILE A 72 -14.19 -12.09 -3.04
CA ILE A 72 -13.63 -10.90 -3.69
C ILE A 72 -13.85 -9.61 -2.87
N THR A 73 -15.03 -9.44 -2.28
CA THR A 73 -15.34 -8.26 -1.44
C THR A 73 -14.45 -8.24 -0.20
N ARG A 74 -14.25 -9.40 0.46
CA ARG A 74 -13.34 -9.52 1.61
C ARG A 74 -11.90 -9.25 1.21
N ASN A 75 -11.41 -9.86 0.13
CA ASN A 75 -10.03 -9.62 -0.35
C ASN A 75 -9.76 -8.14 -0.67
N PHE A 76 -10.71 -7.43 -1.29
CA PHE A 76 -10.57 -5.98 -1.48
C PHE A 76 -10.61 -5.19 -0.17
N THR A 77 -11.42 -5.64 0.80
CA THR A 77 -11.49 -5.02 2.13
C THR A 77 -10.16 -5.16 2.87
N ASP A 78 -9.58 -6.36 2.88
CA ASP A 78 -8.27 -6.64 3.46
C ASP A 78 -7.18 -5.81 2.76
N LEU A 79 -7.23 -5.73 1.42
CA LEU A 79 -6.30 -4.91 0.64
C LEU A 79 -6.40 -3.43 1.01
N LEU A 80 -7.61 -2.89 1.16
CA LEU A 80 -7.79 -1.51 1.60
C LEU A 80 -7.22 -1.28 2.99
N GLU A 81 -7.48 -2.18 3.94
CA GLU A 81 -6.98 -2.08 5.31
C GLU A 81 -5.45 -2.08 5.35
N PHE A 82 -4.83 -2.98 4.58
CA PHE A 82 -3.38 -3.00 4.40
C PHE A 82 -2.86 -1.68 3.84
N MET A 83 -3.47 -1.17 2.77
CA MET A 83 -3.04 0.07 2.12
C MET A 83 -3.25 1.32 2.98
N GLN A 84 -4.25 1.32 3.87
CA GLN A 84 -4.58 2.48 4.70
C GLN A 84 -3.84 2.51 6.03
N SER A 85 -3.48 1.35 6.59
CA SER A 85 -2.88 1.30 7.92
C SER A 85 -1.92 0.14 8.12
N GLY A 86 -2.22 -1.05 7.58
CA GLY A 86 -1.42 -2.25 7.84
C GLY A 86 0.04 -2.11 7.39
N TYR A 87 0.28 -1.46 6.26
CA TYR A 87 1.64 -1.19 5.76
C TYR A 87 2.43 -0.27 6.69
N GLU A 88 1.86 0.87 7.08
CA GLU A 88 2.49 1.82 8.00
C GLU A 88 2.78 1.19 9.36
N GLN A 89 1.81 0.44 9.91
CA GLN A 89 1.97 -0.24 11.20
C GLN A 89 3.16 -1.21 11.19
N ARG A 90 3.30 -2.02 10.12
CA ARG A 90 4.43 -2.94 9.96
C ARG A 90 5.77 -2.20 9.87
N LEU A 91 5.81 -1.04 9.21
CA LEU A 91 7.02 -0.19 9.18
C LEU A 91 7.35 0.32 10.56
N VAL A 92 6.40 0.98 11.22
CA VAL A 92 6.59 1.64 12.51
C VAL A 92 6.99 0.64 13.60
N ARG A 93 6.37 -0.55 13.62
CA ARG A 93 6.71 -1.67 14.51
C ARG A 93 8.05 -2.34 14.19
N GLY A 94 8.67 -2.01 13.06
CA GLY A 94 9.96 -2.56 12.65
C GLY A 94 9.89 -3.99 12.10
N GLU A 95 8.71 -4.42 11.67
CA GLU A 95 8.46 -5.76 11.11
C GLU A 95 9.01 -5.86 9.67
N LEU A 96 9.25 -4.71 9.02
CA LEU A 96 9.79 -4.62 7.65
C LEU A 96 11.30 -4.31 7.60
N GLY A 97 12.04 -4.49 8.71
CA GLY A 97 13.43 -4.02 8.86
C GLY A 97 14.56 -4.95 8.41
N VAL A 98 14.29 -6.06 7.71
CA VAL A 98 15.34 -6.96 7.20
C VAL A 98 15.59 -6.59 5.73
N GLY A 99 16.86 -6.53 5.29
CA GLY A 99 17.33 -6.01 3.99
C GLY A 99 16.78 -6.64 2.69
N SER A 100 15.65 -7.32 2.76
CA SER A 100 14.83 -7.85 1.66
C SER A 100 13.43 -7.26 1.58
N ASN A 101 13.03 -6.39 2.52
CA ASN A 101 11.66 -5.89 2.61
C ASN A 101 11.56 -4.50 1.96
N THR A 102 11.35 -4.42 0.64
CA THR A 102 10.93 -3.19 -0.09
C THR A 102 9.41 -2.97 0.02
N PRO A 103 8.87 -1.77 -0.30
CA PRO A 103 7.43 -1.58 -0.47
C PRO A 103 6.80 -2.65 -1.38
N SER A 104 7.45 -2.94 -2.51
CA SER A 104 7.03 -4.01 -3.43
C SER A 104 6.95 -5.38 -2.77
N SER A 105 7.97 -5.79 -2.00
CA SER A 105 7.94 -7.08 -1.31
C SER A 105 6.90 -7.14 -0.18
N ALA A 106 6.57 -6.01 0.46
CA ALA A 106 5.55 -5.95 1.49
C ALA A 106 4.15 -6.15 0.88
N ILE A 107 3.93 -5.59 -0.31
CA ILE A 107 2.74 -5.81 -1.13
C ILE A 107 2.68 -7.28 -1.57
N ASP A 108 3.76 -7.83 -2.13
CA ASP A 108 3.83 -9.23 -2.58
C ASP A 108 3.56 -10.20 -1.42
N HIS A 109 4.16 -9.97 -0.25
CA HIS A 109 3.94 -10.79 0.94
C HIS A 109 2.48 -10.74 1.39
N PHE A 110 1.88 -9.54 1.44
CA PHE A 110 0.47 -9.38 1.78
C PHE A 110 -0.47 -10.11 0.80
N LEU A 111 -0.12 -10.15 -0.48
CA LEU A 111 -0.92 -10.73 -1.54
C LEU A 111 -0.68 -12.23 -1.75
N SER A 112 0.37 -12.81 -1.16
CA SER A 112 0.85 -14.17 -1.44
C SER A 112 -0.15 -15.31 -1.20
N ASP A 113 -1.14 -15.10 -0.34
CA ASP A 113 -2.19 -16.06 0.03
C ASP A 113 -3.53 -15.79 -0.67
N LYS A 114 -3.61 -14.76 -1.51
CA LYS A 114 -4.84 -14.37 -2.20
C LYS A 114 -5.07 -15.25 -3.43
N PRO A 115 -6.34 -15.55 -3.78
CA PRO A 115 -6.63 -16.47 -4.88
C PRO A 115 -6.41 -15.82 -6.25
N ASP A 116 -5.98 -16.59 -7.26
CA ASP A 116 -5.69 -16.10 -8.64
C ASP A 116 -6.84 -15.26 -9.22
N VAL A 117 -8.08 -15.69 -8.96
CA VAL A 117 -9.32 -15.03 -9.39
C VAL A 117 -9.44 -13.57 -8.89
N PHE A 118 -8.78 -13.24 -7.78
CA PHE A 118 -8.72 -11.87 -7.26
C PHE A 118 -7.84 -10.97 -8.13
N PHE A 119 -6.69 -11.49 -8.58
CA PHE A 119 -5.76 -10.75 -9.45
C PHE A 119 -6.30 -10.55 -10.86
N GLU A 120 -7.07 -11.53 -11.36
CA GLU A 120 -7.76 -11.46 -12.65
C GLU A 120 -8.99 -10.52 -12.63
N TYR A 121 -9.39 -10.01 -11.46
CA TYR A 121 -10.57 -9.17 -11.32
C TYR A 121 -10.44 -7.89 -12.17
N PRO A 122 -11.40 -7.62 -13.07
CA PRO A 122 -11.39 -6.40 -13.88
C PRO A 122 -11.85 -5.20 -13.06
N LEU A 123 -11.02 -4.15 -13.00
CA LEU A 123 -11.37 -2.93 -12.26
C LEU A 123 -12.45 -2.14 -13.01
N GLY A 124 -13.42 -1.60 -12.26
CA GLY A 124 -14.53 -0.83 -12.81
C GLY A 124 -14.16 0.58 -13.24
N ARG A 125 -13.06 1.12 -12.73
CA ARG A 125 -12.52 2.44 -13.12
C ARG A 125 -11.85 2.37 -14.50
N SER A 126 -12.06 3.41 -15.31
CA SER A 126 -11.36 3.49 -16.60
C SER A 126 -9.85 3.60 -16.41
N LYS A 127 -9.06 3.01 -17.32
CA LYS A 127 -7.59 3.12 -17.30
C LYS A 127 -7.11 4.56 -17.14
N LYS A 128 -7.76 5.53 -17.80
CA LYS A 128 -7.43 6.96 -17.67
C LYS A 128 -7.61 7.50 -16.25
N GLN A 129 -8.62 7.05 -15.51
CA GLN A 129 -8.83 7.45 -14.12
C GLN A 129 -7.80 6.80 -13.20
N ILE A 130 -7.53 5.51 -13.39
CA ILE A 130 -6.50 4.77 -12.64
C ILE A 130 -5.15 5.46 -12.80
N GLN A 131 -4.73 5.73 -14.04
CA GLN A 131 -3.47 6.40 -14.36
C GLN A 131 -3.34 7.78 -13.72
N ARG A 132 -4.44 8.55 -13.63
CA ARG A 132 -4.41 9.85 -12.92
C ARG A 132 -4.10 9.69 -11.44
N VAL A 133 -4.65 8.66 -10.79
CA VAL A 133 -4.38 8.38 -9.38
C VAL A 133 -2.94 7.91 -9.21
N LEU A 134 -2.47 7.00 -10.06
CA LEU A 134 -1.09 6.50 -10.03
C LEU A 134 -0.06 7.62 -10.25
N GLU A 135 -0.28 8.50 -11.23
CA GLU A 135 0.58 9.67 -11.44
C GLU A 135 0.56 10.65 -10.26
N SER A 136 -0.60 10.82 -9.60
CA SER A 136 -0.69 11.62 -8.37
C SER A 136 0.10 10.98 -7.22
N ALA A 137 -0.02 9.66 -7.05
CA ALA A 137 0.69 8.90 -6.04
C ALA A 137 2.21 8.93 -6.29
N LYS A 138 2.65 8.79 -7.54
CA LYS A 138 4.06 8.91 -7.93
C LYS A 138 4.65 10.28 -7.61
N LYS A 139 3.91 11.35 -7.92
CA LYS A 139 4.31 12.72 -7.54
C LYS A 139 4.37 12.91 -6.03
N GLN A 140 3.43 12.29 -5.30
CA GLN A 140 3.42 12.32 -3.85
C GLN A 140 4.66 11.58 -3.31
N THR A 141 4.94 10.35 -3.73
CA THR A 141 6.15 9.59 -3.36
C THR A 141 7.43 10.39 -3.58
N ALA A 142 7.58 11.03 -4.74
CA ALA A 142 8.77 11.84 -5.03
C ALA A 142 8.90 13.05 -4.07
N LYS A 143 7.79 13.68 -3.70
CA LYS A 143 7.77 14.78 -2.73
C LYS A 143 8.14 14.27 -1.33
N ASP A 144 7.56 13.16 -0.90
CA ASP A 144 7.80 12.53 0.39
C ASP A 144 9.28 12.16 0.55
N ASN A 145 9.86 11.53 -0.46
CA ASN A 145 11.27 11.15 -0.45
C ASN A 145 12.18 12.38 -0.30
N ALA A 146 11.87 13.49 -0.98
CA ALA A 146 12.62 14.74 -0.82
C ALA A 146 12.47 15.38 0.58
N GLU A 147 11.35 15.17 1.25
CA GLU A 147 11.14 15.57 2.65
C GLU A 147 11.92 14.65 3.59
N TYR A 148 11.88 13.34 3.37
CA TYR A 148 12.61 12.35 4.16
C TYR A 148 14.13 12.51 4.06
N GLU A 149 14.69 12.83 2.90
CA GLU A 149 16.12 13.13 2.76
C GLU A 149 16.56 14.31 3.63
N LYS A 150 15.74 15.36 3.73
CA LYS A 150 16.00 16.48 4.64
C LYS A 150 15.90 16.04 6.09
N MET A 151 14.95 15.18 6.42
CA MET A 151 14.79 14.61 7.77
C MET A 151 16.01 13.75 8.15
N ILE A 152 16.53 12.92 7.24
CA ILE A 152 17.74 12.11 7.46
C ILE A 152 18.89 13.02 7.88
N ALA A 153 19.15 14.10 7.15
CA ALA A 153 20.22 15.04 7.47
C ALA A 153 20.01 15.74 8.83
N GLY A 154 18.75 16.08 9.17
CA GLY A 154 18.40 16.65 10.47
C GLY A 154 18.61 15.68 11.62
N ILE A 155 18.08 14.46 11.50
CA ILE A 155 18.18 13.42 12.52
C ILE A 155 19.65 13.03 12.75
N LYS A 156 20.44 12.86 11.69
CA LYS A 156 21.88 12.56 11.81
C LYS A 156 22.62 13.61 12.65
N LYS A 157 22.29 14.90 12.52
CA LYS A 157 22.86 15.97 13.36
C LYS A 157 22.44 15.86 14.82
N VAL A 158 21.16 15.60 15.09
CA VAL A 158 20.68 15.46 16.48
C VAL A 158 21.31 14.23 17.15
N ILE A 159 21.53 13.14 16.40
CA ILE A 159 22.23 11.94 16.88
C ILE A 159 23.69 12.23 17.28
N GLU A 160 24.35 13.23 16.70
CA GLU A 160 25.71 13.63 17.13
C GLU A 160 25.69 14.19 18.57
N GLU A 161 24.60 14.84 18.97
CA GLU A 161 24.41 15.40 20.31
C GLU A 161 23.81 14.37 21.29
N GLU A 162 22.91 13.51 20.80
CA GLU A 162 22.18 12.50 21.58
C GLU A 162 22.39 11.07 21.03
N PRO A 163 23.62 10.53 21.05
CA PRO A 163 23.94 9.26 20.39
C PRO A 163 23.32 8.02 21.06
N GLU A 164 22.81 8.17 22.29
CA GLU A 164 22.20 7.09 23.09
C GLU A 164 20.66 7.10 23.02
N ASN A 165 20.05 8.02 22.28
CA ASN A 165 18.59 8.11 22.14
C ASN A 165 18.07 7.09 21.12
N GLU A 166 17.45 6.01 21.59
CA GLU A 166 16.95 4.90 20.80
C GLU A 166 15.84 5.30 19.81
N ASP A 167 15.01 6.28 20.18
CA ASP A 167 13.92 6.78 19.34
C ASP A 167 14.47 7.50 18.10
N LEU A 168 15.57 8.26 18.23
CA LEU A 168 16.22 8.92 17.09
C LEU A 168 16.79 7.91 16.09
N TRP A 169 17.41 6.84 16.57
CA TRP A 169 17.91 5.77 15.71
C TRP A 169 16.77 5.03 15.00
N ASN A 170 15.63 4.85 15.67
CA ASN A 170 14.44 4.26 15.05
C ASN A 170 13.79 5.20 14.01
N GLN A 171 13.74 6.50 14.29
CA GLN A 171 13.31 7.52 13.32
C GLN A 171 14.22 7.50 12.10
N LEU A 172 15.54 7.49 12.30
CA LEU A 172 16.52 7.42 11.23
C LEU A 172 16.33 6.16 10.38
N ARG A 173 16.14 4.99 11.02
CA ARG A 173 15.80 3.75 10.31
C ARG A 173 14.62 3.94 9.38
N LEU A 174 13.51 4.49 9.88
CA LEU A 174 12.27 4.63 9.11
C LEU A 174 12.48 5.49 7.86
N VAL A 175 13.07 6.68 8.02
CA VAL A 175 13.28 7.57 6.87
C VAL A 175 14.28 7.00 5.88
N LEU A 176 15.34 6.32 6.33
CA LEU A 176 16.29 5.63 5.45
C LEU A 176 15.62 4.49 4.68
N TRP A 177 14.73 3.74 5.33
CA TRP A 177 13.99 2.67 4.67
C TRP A 177 13.07 3.24 3.59
N LEU A 178 12.35 4.33 3.90
CA LEU A 178 11.42 4.99 2.97
C LEU A 178 12.14 5.59 1.75
N THR A 179 13.39 6.01 1.89
CA THR A 179 14.21 6.51 0.77
C THR A 179 15.01 5.41 0.06
N GLY A 180 14.85 4.14 0.44
CA GLY A 180 15.51 3.00 -0.18
C GLY A 180 16.95 2.74 0.28
N CYS A 181 17.42 3.44 1.31
CA CYS A 181 18.73 3.24 1.95
C CYS A 181 18.69 2.05 2.94
N TYR A 182 18.34 0.86 2.46
CA TYR A 182 18.02 -0.30 3.31
C TYR A 182 19.17 -0.81 4.19
N GLU A 183 20.41 -0.77 3.71
CA GLU A 183 21.58 -1.17 4.52
C GLU A 183 21.79 -0.22 5.71
N GLU A 184 21.75 1.09 5.46
CA GLU A 184 21.85 2.10 6.53
C GLU A 184 20.65 1.99 7.48
N ALA A 185 19.44 1.76 6.96
CA ALA A 185 18.25 1.54 7.78
C ALA A 185 18.43 0.34 8.71
N THR A 186 18.97 -0.78 8.22
CA THR A 186 19.28 -1.97 9.01
C THR A 186 20.30 -1.65 10.11
N GLY A 187 21.34 -0.88 9.79
CA GLY A 187 22.33 -0.42 10.76
C GLY A 187 21.71 0.45 11.87
N ALA A 188 20.89 1.42 11.48
CA ALA A 188 20.17 2.29 12.42
C ALA A 188 19.20 1.49 13.30
N PHE A 189 18.50 0.49 12.74
CA PHE A 189 17.59 -0.34 13.52
C PHE A 189 18.32 -1.18 14.56
N ASN A 190 19.42 -1.82 14.16
CA ASN A 190 20.26 -2.59 15.08
C ASN A 190 20.80 -1.72 16.21
N LYS A 191 21.14 -0.46 15.92
CA LYS A 191 21.57 0.50 16.94
C LYS A 191 20.42 0.89 17.89
N ALA A 192 19.22 1.18 17.35
CA ALA A 192 18.03 1.45 18.16
C ALA A 192 17.71 0.27 19.10
N LYS A 193 17.71 -0.97 18.57
CA LYS A 193 17.48 -2.19 19.35
C LYS A 193 18.51 -2.38 20.46
N LYS A 194 19.79 -2.12 20.20
CA LYS A 194 20.85 -2.18 21.22
C LYS A 194 20.68 -1.14 22.33
N LEU A 195 20.07 0.00 22.02
CA LEU A 195 19.77 1.06 22.98
C LEU A 195 18.44 0.85 23.72
N GLY A 196 17.71 -0.23 23.42
CA GLY A 196 16.48 -0.60 24.13
C GLY A 196 15.19 -0.29 23.41
N TRP A 197 15.23 0.08 22.12
CA TRP A 197 14.00 0.34 21.36
C TRP A 197 13.11 -0.91 21.28
N ASP A 198 11.86 -0.77 21.69
CA ASP A 198 10.84 -1.82 21.62
C ASP A 198 9.51 -1.23 21.13
N PRO A 199 8.84 -1.85 20.14
CA PRO A 199 7.61 -1.31 19.58
C PRO A 199 6.46 -1.19 20.58
N GLU A 200 6.49 -1.91 21.70
CA GLU A 200 5.45 -1.88 22.73
C GLU A 200 5.72 -0.85 23.83
N THR A 201 6.99 -0.45 24.04
CA THR A 201 7.38 0.46 25.13
C THR A 201 7.95 1.79 24.67
N SER A 202 8.51 1.86 23.47
CA SER A 202 9.14 3.07 22.90
C SER A 202 8.12 3.92 22.15
N LYS A 203 8.48 5.19 21.86
CA LYS A 203 7.58 6.08 21.13
C LYS A 203 7.53 5.67 19.66
N LEU A 204 6.30 5.46 19.18
CA LEU A 204 6.08 5.23 17.76
C LEU A 204 6.17 6.55 16.99
N VAL A 205 6.75 6.46 15.81
CA VAL A 205 6.92 7.58 14.89
C VAL A 205 5.68 7.63 13.99
N ALA A 206 5.07 8.81 13.88
CA ALA A 206 4.04 9.06 12.88
C ALA A 206 4.73 9.46 11.56
N ILE A 207 4.32 8.85 10.44
CA ILE A 207 4.94 9.07 9.11
C ILE A 207 3.92 9.27 7.99
#